data_AF-A0A1G3WMT1-F1
#
_entry.id   AF-A0A1G3WMT1-F1
#
_cell.length_a   1.000
_cell.length_b   1.000
_cell.length_c   1.000
_cell.angle_alpha   90.00
_cell.angle_beta   90.00
_cell.angle_gamma   90.00
#
_symmetry.space_group_name_H-M   'P 1'
#
loop_
_entity.id
_entity.type
_entity.pdbx_description
1 polymer ?
#
loop_
_entity_poly.entity_id
_entity_poly.type
_entity_poly.pdbx_seq_one_letter_code
_entity_poly.pdbx_strand_id
1 'polypeptide(L)'
;MKVYIKRIDIKRINDGKGVMLVPASDNHDQVFDLLPDEYERLRQNPEFYRLEGGVLVFDEARYQLFFPTKSAPEKIAYLKDQLVATDYKVIKCMEATLAGDLLPYDSVLLHREREKIREQIRYLESGSWA
;
A
#
# COMPACT_ATOMS: atom_id res chain seq x y z
N MET A 1 19.62 23.43 24.68
CA MET A 1 19.21 22.21 23.95
C MET A 1 18.59 22.67 22.63
N LYS A 2 19.16 22.31 21.48
CA LYS A 2 18.56 22.66 20.17
C LYS A 2 17.48 21.63 19.85
N VAL A 3 16.26 22.09 19.60
CA VAL A 3 15.15 21.25 19.15
C VAL A 3 15.09 21.36 17.63
N TYR A 4 15.19 20.24 16.92
CA TYR A 4 15.19 20.22 15.46
C TYR A 4 13.79 19.84 14.98
N ILE A 5 13.04 20.81 14.47
CA ILE A 5 11.62 20.63 14.14
C ILE A 5 11.47 20.48 12.62
N LYS A 6 10.90 19.37 12.17
CA LYS A 6 10.55 19.15 10.76
C LYS A 6 9.05 19.28 10.55
N ARG A 7 8.67 19.89 9.41
CA ARG A 7 7.28 20.13 9.01
C ARG A 7 7.01 19.47 7.66
N ILE A 8 5.99 18.63 7.57
CA ILE A 8 5.65 17.90 6.33
C ILE A 8 4.16 17.97 6.06
N ASP A 9 3.79 18.35 4.84
CA ASP A 9 2.40 18.42 4.38
C ASP A 9 1.85 17.00 4.15
N ILE A 10 0.76 16.67 4.83
CA ILE A 10 0.13 15.34 4.79
C ILE A 10 -0.48 15.06 3.41
N LYS A 11 -0.83 16.08 2.62
CA LYS A 11 -1.29 15.87 1.24
C LYS A 11 -0.20 15.28 0.35
N ARG A 12 1.08 15.53 0.65
CA ARG A 12 2.23 14.90 -0.06
C ARG A 12 2.50 13.47 0.41
N ILE A 13 1.94 13.07 1.55
CA ILE A 13 2.06 11.75 2.12
C ILE A 13 1.00 10.79 1.51
N ASN A 14 -0.11 11.34 0.99
CA ASN A 14 -1.34 10.60 0.74
C ASN A 14 -1.48 9.91 -0.64
N ASP A 15 -0.39 9.33 -1.18
CA ASP A 15 -0.43 8.50 -2.40
C ASP A 15 -0.94 7.06 -2.12
N GLY A 16 -1.81 6.87 -1.12
CA GLY A 16 -2.27 5.55 -0.67
C GLY A 16 -1.20 4.69 0.03
N LYS A 17 -0.09 5.32 0.42
CA LYS A 17 0.98 4.71 1.22
C LYS A 17 0.83 5.24 2.64
N GLY A 18 0.61 4.35 3.62
CA GLY A 18 0.72 4.73 5.03
C GLY A 18 2.11 5.34 5.30
N VAL A 19 2.22 6.22 6.29
CA VAL A 19 3.50 6.79 6.72
C VAL A 19 3.68 6.50 8.19
N MET A 20 4.87 6.13 8.59
CA MET A 20 5.18 5.70 9.96
C MET A 20 6.23 6.64 10.53
N LEU A 21 6.10 7.00 11.81
CA LEU A 21 7.15 7.72 12.54
C LEU A 21 7.97 6.69 13.33
N VAL A 22 9.29 6.67 13.13
CA VAL A 22 10.20 5.70 13.76
C VAL A 22 11.25 6.46 14.59
N PRO A 23 11.63 6.00 15.79
CA PRO A 23 12.73 6.61 16.55
C PRO A 23 14.02 6.70 15.73
N ALA A 24 14.75 7.81 15.85
CA ALA A 24 16.01 8.04 15.15
C ALA A 24 17.17 7.16 15.66
N SER A 25 17.02 6.55 16.84
CA SER A 25 18.03 5.71 17.50
C SER A 25 17.94 4.22 17.19
N ASP A 26 16.81 3.72 16.66
CA ASP A 26 16.50 2.28 16.66
C ASP A 26 16.70 1.63 15.28
N ASN A 27 17.39 0.50 15.28
CA ASN A 27 17.28 -0.54 14.25
C ASN A 27 15.82 -1.00 14.20
N HIS A 28 15.08 -0.53 13.18
CA HIS A 28 13.85 -1.04 12.53
C HIS A 28 12.74 -1.81 13.30
N ASP A 29 12.81 -2.02 14.62
CA ASP A 29 11.92 -2.96 15.34
C ASP A 29 10.77 -2.26 16.10
N GLN A 30 10.76 -0.93 16.19
CA GLN A 30 9.63 -0.16 16.73
C GLN A 30 9.04 0.74 15.63
N VAL A 31 8.24 0.10 14.79
CA VAL A 31 7.47 0.77 13.73
C VAL A 31 6.09 1.10 14.29
N PHE A 32 5.75 2.39 14.37
CA PHE A 32 4.39 2.83 14.63
C PHE A 32 3.68 2.95 13.28
N ASP A 33 2.86 1.95 12.94
CA ASP A 33 1.89 2.05 11.85
C ASP A 33 1.09 3.34 12.03
N LEU A 34 0.88 4.14 10.97
CA LEU A 34 -0.19 5.14 10.96
C LEU A 34 -1.28 4.69 9.97
N LEU A 35 -2.20 3.85 10.44
CA LEU A 35 -3.41 3.50 9.71
C LEU A 35 -4.41 4.67 9.68
N PRO A 36 -5.33 4.73 8.69
CA PRO A 36 -6.29 5.84 8.55
C PRO A 36 -7.16 6.13 9.79
N ASP A 37 -7.41 5.13 10.64
CA ASP A 37 -8.22 5.26 11.86
C ASP A 37 -7.41 5.80 13.06
N GLU A 38 -6.14 6.14 12.86
CA GLU A 38 -5.25 6.56 13.94
C GLU A 38 -5.26 8.05 14.22
N TYR A 39 -5.95 8.86 13.40
CA TYR A 39 -6.12 10.29 13.64
C TYR A 39 -6.55 10.61 15.08
N GLU A 40 -7.38 9.75 15.70
CA GLU A 40 -7.81 9.91 17.09
C GLU A 40 -6.80 9.43 18.14
N ARG A 41 -5.92 8.46 17.82
CA ARG A 41 -4.79 8.06 18.69
C ARG A 41 -3.68 9.10 18.66
N LEU A 42 -3.43 9.72 17.50
CA LEU A 42 -2.48 10.82 17.30
C LEU A 42 -2.80 12.04 18.20
N ARG A 43 -4.08 12.28 18.50
CA ARG A 43 -4.54 13.37 19.35
C ARG A 43 -4.22 13.18 20.84
N GLN A 44 -4.02 11.93 21.27
CA GLN A 44 -3.89 11.57 22.69
C GLN A 44 -2.44 11.53 23.21
N ASN A 45 -1.42 11.67 22.33
CA ASN A 45 -0.01 11.59 22.74
C ASN A 45 0.86 12.75 22.15
N PRO A 46 0.66 14.00 22.62
CA PRO A 46 1.24 15.21 22.03
C PRO A 46 2.75 15.41 22.28
N GLU A 47 3.40 14.54 23.06
CA GLU A 47 4.82 14.71 23.41
C GLU A 47 5.79 14.40 22.26
N PHE A 48 5.33 13.72 21.21
CA PHE A 48 6.18 13.17 20.16
C PHE A 48 6.04 13.85 18.80
N TYR A 49 4.81 14.26 18.45
CA TYR A 49 4.48 15.01 17.22
C TYR A 49 3.15 15.75 17.40
N ARG A 50 2.89 16.72 16.52
CA ARG A 50 1.61 17.45 16.48
C ARG A 50 1.15 17.68 15.05
N LEU A 51 -0.17 17.72 14.88
CA LEU A 51 -0.82 18.05 13.62
C LEU A 51 -1.25 19.52 13.63
N GLU A 52 -0.73 20.31 12.70
CA GLU A 52 -1.06 21.73 12.54
C GLU A 52 -1.63 21.98 11.14
N GLY A 53 -2.95 22.09 11.01
CA GLY A 53 -3.57 22.47 9.73
C GLY A 53 -3.23 21.53 8.57
N GLY A 54 -3.07 20.23 8.82
CA GLY A 54 -2.66 19.25 7.81
C GLY A 54 -1.14 19.10 7.64
N VAL A 55 -0.36 19.71 8.53
CA VAL A 55 1.10 19.56 8.59
C VAL A 55 1.46 18.71 9.79
N LEU A 56 2.22 17.64 9.56
CA LEU A 56 2.85 16.86 10.61
C LEU A 56 4.13 17.56 11.08
N VAL A 57 4.24 17.79 12.39
CA VAL A 57 5.37 18.46 13.04
C VAL A 57 6.00 17.51 14.07
N PHE A 58 7.28 17.21 13.95
CA PHE A 58 7.99 16.29 14.85
C PHE A 58 9.45 16.71 15.07
N ASP A 59 10.07 16.18 16.14
CA ASP A 59 11.50 16.36 16.43
C ASP A 59 12.34 15.39 15.59
N GLU A 60 13.04 15.89 14.58
CA GLU A 60 13.84 15.05 13.66
C GLU A 60 15.12 14.48 14.30
N ALA A 61 15.55 15.02 15.44
CA ALA A 61 16.64 14.41 16.21
C ALA A 61 16.18 13.14 16.93
N ARG A 62 14.86 12.95 17.09
CA ARG A 62 14.24 11.81 17.77
C ARG A 62 13.46 10.91 16.85
N TYR A 63 12.99 11.39 15.70
CA TYR A 63 12.11 10.64 14.82
C TYR A 63 12.44 10.84 13.33
N GLN A 64 12.18 9.80 12.54
CA GLN A 64 12.27 9.82 11.08
C GLN A 64 10.96 9.34 10.46
N LEU A 65 10.66 9.84 9.25
CA LEU A 65 9.58 9.29 8.45
C LEU A 65 10.03 7.99 7.80
N PHE A 66 9.24 6.94 8.00
CA PHE A 66 9.32 5.71 7.25
C PHE A 66 8.11 5.60 6.32
N PHE A 67 8.40 5.37 5.04
CA PHE A 67 7.38 5.09 4.05
C PHE A 67 7.39 3.57 3.85
N PRO A 68 6.46 2.81 4.46
CA PRO A 68 6.28 1.39 4.17
C PRO A 68 6.06 1.23 2.66
N THR A 69 7.11 0.86 1.95
CA THR A 69 6.96 0.31 0.61
C THR A 69 6.41 -1.09 0.81
N LYS A 70 5.24 -1.41 0.23
CA LYS A 70 4.68 -2.77 0.34
C LYS A 70 5.79 -3.79 0.06
N SER A 71 5.97 -4.72 1.00
CA SER A 71 6.96 -5.79 0.85
C SER A 71 6.64 -6.59 -0.42
N ALA A 72 7.63 -7.28 -1.00
CA ALA A 72 7.36 -8.14 -2.17
C ALA A 72 6.21 -9.15 -1.89
N PRO A 73 6.13 -9.80 -0.70
CA PRO A 73 4.99 -10.63 -0.32
C PRO A 73 3.64 -9.90 -0.32
N GLU A 74 3.56 -8.68 0.24
CA GLU A 74 2.31 -7.89 0.24
C GLU A 74 1.86 -7.48 -1.16
N LYS A 75 2.83 -7.14 -2.04
CA LYS A 75 2.54 -6.85 -3.45
C LYS A 75 2.00 -8.09 -4.16
N ILE A 76 2.61 -9.25 -3.93
CA ILE A 76 2.15 -10.53 -4.48
C ILE A 76 0.74 -10.86 -3.99
N ALA A 77 0.47 -10.70 -2.69
CA ALA A 77 -0.87 -10.93 -2.12
C ALA A 77 -1.93 -10.04 -2.80
N TYR A 78 -1.65 -8.75 -2.92
CA TYR A 78 -2.55 -7.80 -3.59
C TYR A 78 -2.80 -8.14 -5.07
N LEU A 79 -1.78 -8.61 -5.80
CA LEU A 79 -1.93 -9.04 -7.18
C LEU A 79 -2.74 -10.35 -7.30
N LYS A 80 -2.58 -11.27 -6.35
CA LYS A 80 -3.40 -12.49 -6.25
C LYS A 80 -4.87 -12.15 -5.97
N ASP A 81 -5.13 -11.17 -5.09
CA ASP A 81 -6.50 -10.69 -4.82
C ASP A 81 -7.16 -10.10 -6.07
N GLN A 82 -6.43 -9.36 -6.91
CA GLN A 82 -6.94 -8.86 -8.19
C GLN A 82 -7.30 -9.99 -9.18
N LEU A 83 -6.53 -11.08 -9.19
CA LEU A 83 -6.89 -12.26 -9.99
C LEU A 83 -8.18 -12.89 -9.46
N VAL A 84 -8.32 -13.08 -8.15
CA VAL A 84 -9.53 -13.63 -7.53
C VAL A 84 -10.75 -12.76 -7.83
N ALA A 85 -10.61 -11.44 -7.68
CA ALA A 85 -11.67 -10.47 -7.97
C ALA A 85 -12.14 -10.48 -9.43
N THR A 86 -11.37 -11.07 -10.36
CA THR A 86 -11.75 -11.18 -11.77
C THR A 86 -12.10 -12.60 -12.21
N ASP A 87 -12.02 -13.61 -11.34
CA ASP A 87 -12.32 -15.00 -11.67
C ASP A 87 -13.78 -15.20 -12.07
N TYR A 88 -14.72 -14.49 -11.44
CA TYR A 88 -16.14 -14.57 -11.80
C TYR A 88 -16.40 -14.18 -13.26
N LYS A 89 -15.62 -13.24 -13.82
CA LYS A 89 -15.76 -12.82 -15.22
C LYS A 89 -15.34 -13.95 -16.17
N VAL A 90 -14.30 -14.70 -15.82
CA VAL A 90 -13.85 -15.88 -16.56
C VAL A 90 -14.94 -16.96 -16.53
N ILE A 91 -15.48 -17.24 -15.34
CA ILE A 91 -16.56 -18.22 -15.15
C ILE A 91 -17.78 -17.83 -16.01
N LYS A 92 -18.21 -16.57 -15.97
CA LYS A 92 -19.35 -16.08 -16.76
C LYS A 92 -19.15 -16.21 -18.26
N CYS A 93 -17.95 -15.92 -18.77
CA CYS A 93 -17.64 -16.15 -20.18
C CYS A 93 -17.65 -17.64 -20.55
N MET A 94 -17.18 -18.52 -19.66
CA MET A 94 -17.21 -19.98 -19.86
C MET A 94 -18.65 -20.51 -19.89
N GLU A 95 -19.49 -20.08 -18.94
CA GLU A 95 -20.91 -20.42 -18.88
C GLU A 95 -21.63 -20.01 -20.17
N ALA A 96 -21.45 -18.77 -20.62
CA ALA A 96 -22.07 -18.27 -21.85
C ALA A 96 -21.60 -19.07 -23.09
N THR A 97 -20.30 -19.38 -23.16
CA THR A 97 -19.76 -20.19 -24.27
C THR A 97 -20.42 -21.57 -24.34
N LEU A 98 -20.59 -22.23 -23.20
CA LEU A 98 -21.22 -23.56 -23.12
C LEU A 98 -22.73 -23.52 -23.41
N ALA A 99 -23.39 -22.42 -23.05
CA ALA A 99 -24.81 -22.20 -23.35
C ALA A 99 -25.06 -21.79 -24.82
N GLY A 100 -24.02 -21.41 -25.57
CA GLY A 100 -24.17 -20.81 -26.90
C GLY A 100 -24.60 -19.34 -26.86
N ASP A 101 -24.48 -18.70 -25.70
CA ASP A 101 -24.85 -17.31 -25.47
C ASP A 101 -23.72 -16.34 -25.87
N LEU A 102 -24.08 -15.06 -25.98
CA LEU A 102 -23.11 -13.99 -26.16
C LEU A 102 -22.23 -13.83 -24.91
N LEU A 103 -20.93 -13.58 -25.13
CA LEU A 103 -20.00 -13.37 -24.03
C LEU A 103 -20.33 -12.08 -23.27
N PRO A 104 -20.52 -12.15 -21.93
CA PRO A 104 -20.86 -10.98 -21.12
C PRO A 104 -19.66 -10.04 -20.89
N TYR A 105 -18.44 -10.51 -21.16
CA TYR A 105 -17.21 -9.73 -21.08
C TYR A 105 -16.31 -10.03 -22.28
N ASP A 106 -15.43 -9.08 -22.64
CA ASP A 106 -14.36 -9.32 -23.59
C ASP A 106 -13.33 -10.28 -22.98
N SER A 107 -13.43 -11.56 -23.35
CA SER A 107 -12.57 -12.62 -22.83
C SER A 107 -11.11 -12.47 -23.28
N VAL A 108 -10.85 -11.84 -24.42
CA VAL A 108 -9.50 -11.61 -24.95
C VAL A 108 -8.80 -10.52 -24.15
N LEU A 109 -9.49 -9.40 -23.91
CA LEU A 109 -8.98 -8.32 -23.06
C LEU A 109 -8.75 -8.83 -21.63
N LEU A 110 -9.74 -9.52 -21.05
CA LEU A 110 -9.65 -10.08 -19.71
C LEU A 110 -8.46 -11.04 -19.56
N HIS A 111 -8.22 -11.90 -20.55
CA HIS A 111 -7.06 -12.79 -20.57
C HIS A 111 -5.75 -12.01 -20.57
N ARG A 112 -5.61 -10.99 -21.42
CA ARG A 112 -4.40 -10.17 -21.52
C ARG A 112 -4.11 -9.42 -20.21
N GLU A 113 -5.13 -8.85 -19.58
CA GLU A 113 -4.98 -8.15 -18.29
C GLU A 113 -4.52 -9.10 -17.19
N ARG A 114 -5.13 -10.30 -17.11
CA ARG A 114 -4.75 -11.32 -16.15
C ARG A 114 -3.34 -11.87 -16.37
N GLU A 115 -2.90 -12.00 -17.62
CA GLU A 115 -1.51 -12.39 -17.92
C GLU A 115 -0.50 -11.35 -17.44
N LYS A 116 -0.76 -10.05 -17.61
CA LYS A 116 0.11 -8.99 -17.07
C LYS A 116 0.24 -9.08 -15.55
N ILE A 117 -0.85 -9.37 -14.84
CA ILE A 117 -0.82 -9.56 -13.37
C ILE A 117 0.02 -10.80 -13.00
N ARG A 118 -0.13 -11.90 -13.74
CA ARG A 118 0.68 -13.12 -13.53
C ARG A 118 2.17 -12.86 -13.82
N GLU A 119 2.50 -12.10 -14.85
CA GLU A 119 3.87 -11.69 -15.15
C GLU A 119 4.46 -10.87 -14.00
N GLN A 120 3.70 -9.93 -13.44
CA GLN A 120 4.14 -9.15 -12.28
C GLN A 120 4.37 -10.03 -11.04
N ILE A 121 3.48 -11.00 -10.78
CA ILE A 121 3.67 -11.97 -9.71
C ILE A 121 4.94 -12.80 -9.95
N ARG A 122 5.12 -13.36 -11.15
CA ARG A 122 6.33 -14.13 -11.52
C ARG A 122 7.60 -13.31 -11.34
N TYR A 123 7.58 -12.05 -11.76
CA TYR A 123 8.70 -11.12 -11.57
C TYR A 123 9.04 -10.95 -10.08
N LEU A 124 8.04 -10.68 -9.24
CA LEU A 124 8.22 -10.51 -7.79
C LEU A 124 8.64 -11.80 -7.07
N GLU A 125 8.14 -12.97 -7.50
CA GLU A 125 8.47 -14.28 -6.92
C GLU A 125 9.86 -14.79 -7.35
N SER A 126 10.31 -14.48 -8.57
CA SER A 126 11.59 -14.95 -9.10
C SER A 126 12.83 -14.29 -8.48
N GLY A 127 12.65 -13.24 -7.66
CA GLY A 127 13.75 -12.55 -6.99
C GLY A 127 14.73 -11.88 -7.94
N SER A 128 14.39 -11.67 -9.22
CA SER A 128 15.20 -10.92 -10.19
C SER A 128 15.16 -9.41 -9.89
N TRP A 129 15.71 -9.06 -8.74
CA TRP A 129 16.32 -7.76 -8.48
C TRP A 129 17.77 -7.93 -8.90
N ALA A 130 18.23 -7.07 -9.81
CA ALA A 130 19.61 -7.05 -10.28
C ALA A 130 20.62 -7.01 -9.11
#